data_AF-A0A4Q3JS25-F1
#
_entry.id   AF-A0A4Q3JS25-F1
#
_cell.length_a   1.000
_cell.length_b   1.000
_cell.length_c   1.000
_cell.angle_alpha   90.00
_cell.angle_beta   90.00
_cell.angle_gamma   90.00
#
_symmetry.space_group_name_H-M   'P 1'
#
loop_
_entity.id
_entity.type
_entity.pdbx_description
1 polymer ?
#
loop_
_entity_poly.entity_id
_entity_poly.type
_entity_poly.pdbx_seq_one_letter_code
_entity_poly.pdbx_strand_id
1 'polypeptide(L)'
;MVRFFSRGAGLGAAALLLAQASPAQAFSTRIHIVIANQVREALIAGQGTIALRGGADHAVTLPAADRDAIVGHPLAFRAGAIGPDNMVFPAMTDPSHAIGVRPYEQCEALYQVALTGEEKAYALGCFLHGSTDAIAHHYVNYMTGETFTLTPISASRESSWDNVVRHIVSESVIQKKAAQQRPEAFAAGQLAHSIPKSFVLRAYLDQTSPVWQLMAHHASAKFQAAQAANPGASLPVVLKNSDLAAAEHLAMSPVYVAQLQEARAALRADLVQRIADLQNPSLPDGKKLGVGPGKDGKLGTYDDTTACSASCATLYATYFTYVGLLLPRQTAGGQELEPAFDKISDKLGGDLGQFLPSYLATVENLSSTLNQPLVPGASGLGLTKDDLVTACQPMNDWATQITTLDYETVVQSVAPDWLIDLQNAMKAVGINVSISSIVKVLFQPVVQPIKDGIKTYVIDQAQVYLGGLIDALEQDEMGVEDEFAARLAAAAPPGLGSKQDSLDHFFDAGLFLHSFNIAAATFADHRLVLPVGNDPVGIGPASFDSSHTPAWMQAGRCDYLREAIFPLGIDVRGALSVR
;
A
#
# COMPACT_ATOMS: atom_id res chain seq x y z
N MET A 1 -10.65 61.02 51.30
CA MET A 1 -10.57 62.30 50.56
C MET A 1 -10.20 61.93 49.13
N VAL A 2 -10.90 62.51 48.15
CA VAL A 2 -10.89 62.21 46.69
C VAL A 2 -11.83 61.07 46.26
N ARG A 3 -12.56 61.33 45.18
CA ARG A 3 -13.99 61.06 44.93
C ARG A 3 -14.25 59.96 43.89
N PHE A 4 -15.49 59.46 43.97
CA PHE A 4 -16.24 58.57 43.08
C PHE A 4 -16.78 59.23 41.77
N PHE A 5 -17.14 58.34 40.81
CA PHE A 5 -18.08 58.43 39.65
C PHE A 5 -17.67 59.08 38.30
N SER A 6 -17.70 58.29 37.21
CA SER A 6 -18.72 58.29 36.12
C SER A 6 -18.25 57.45 34.90
N ARG A 7 -18.95 56.36 34.56
CA ARG A 7 -19.91 56.14 33.45
C ARG A 7 -19.33 56.16 32.03
N GLY A 8 -19.55 55.06 31.30
CA GLY A 8 -19.45 55.03 29.84
C GLY A 8 -19.47 53.63 29.22
N ALA A 9 -20.48 52.81 29.52
CA ALA A 9 -20.77 51.63 28.70
C ALA A 9 -21.45 52.12 27.40
N GLY A 10 -20.70 52.11 26.30
CA GLY A 10 -21.18 52.48 24.97
C GLY A 10 -20.91 51.32 24.01
N LEU A 11 -21.99 50.76 23.49
CA LEU A 11 -22.06 49.73 22.47
C LEU A 11 -21.22 50.10 21.23
N GLY A 12 -20.25 49.25 20.90
CA GLY A 12 -19.64 49.15 19.58
C GLY A 12 -19.88 47.74 19.05
N ALA A 13 -20.98 47.55 18.33
CA ALA A 13 -21.27 46.31 17.62
C ALA A 13 -20.28 46.17 16.44
N ALA A 14 -19.14 45.54 16.68
CA ALA A 14 -18.35 44.93 15.62
C ALA A 14 -19.00 43.58 15.29
N ALA A 15 -19.71 43.54 14.16
CA ALA A 15 -20.14 42.29 13.57
C ALA A 15 -18.89 41.44 13.26
N LEU A 16 -18.61 40.45 14.11
CA LEU A 16 -17.78 39.31 13.75
C LEU A 16 -18.52 38.57 12.61
N LEU A 17 -18.15 38.89 11.38
CA LEU A 17 -18.30 37.94 10.28
C LEU A 17 -17.35 36.78 10.60
N LEU A 18 -17.91 35.73 11.20
CA LEU A 18 -17.30 34.41 11.26
C LEU A 18 -17.12 33.94 9.81
N ALA A 19 -15.97 34.26 9.21
CA ALA A 19 -15.49 33.57 8.03
C ALA A 19 -15.25 32.12 8.46
N GLN A 20 -16.20 31.24 8.16
CA GLN A 20 -15.97 29.81 8.26
C GLN A 20 -14.91 29.47 7.22
N ALA A 21 -13.71 29.14 7.69
CA ALA A 21 -12.68 28.53 6.86
C ALA A 21 -13.30 27.29 6.20
N SER A 22 -13.18 27.21 4.88
CA SER A 22 -13.64 26.05 4.11
C SER A 22 -12.44 25.13 3.89
N PRO A 23 -12.38 23.92 4.46
CA PRO A 23 -11.21 23.03 4.40
C PRO A 23 -10.93 22.53 2.97
N ALA A 24 -9.66 22.48 2.53
CA ALA A 24 -9.14 22.10 1.21
C ALA A 24 -8.60 20.67 1.10
N GLN A 25 -9.13 19.98 0.06
CA GLN A 25 -9.00 18.59 -0.42
C GLN A 25 -7.84 18.22 -1.42
N ALA A 26 -6.92 17.27 -1.17
CA ALA A 26 -5.65 16.91 -1.87
C ALA A 26 -5.64 16.82 -3.42
N PHE A 27 -4.51 16.62 -4.15
CA PHE A 27 -4.59 16.27 -5.60
C PHE A 27 -5.16 14.92 -5.56
N SER A 28 -6.43 14.94 -5.80
CA SER A 28 -7.16 13.76 -5.59
C SER A 28 -6.94 13.00 -6.87
N THR A 29 -6.45 11.79 -6.73
CA THR A 29 -7.09 10.60 -7.29
C THR A 29 -8.40 10.86 -8.08
N ARG A 30 -9.37 11.63 -7.54
CA ARG A 30 -10.59 12.07 -8.26
C ARG A 30 -10.34 12.96 -9.49
N ILE A 31 -9.42 13.92 -9.47
CA ILE A 31 -9.05 14.73 -10.65
C ILE A 31 -8.49 13.85 -11.76
N HIS A 32 -7.67 12.85 -11.45
CA HIS A 32 -7.26 11.86 -12.45
C HIS A 32 -8.45 11.12 -13.04
N ILE A 33 -9.42 10.72 -12.22
CA ILE A 33 -10.67 10.11 -12.70
C ILE A 33 -11.46 11.06 -13.60
N VAL A 34 -11.55 12.35 -13.25
CA VAL A 34 -12.23 13.36 -14.07
C VAL A 34 -11.54 13.49 -15.43
N ILE A 35 -10.21 13.57 -15.47
CA ILE A 35 -9.45 13.64 -16.72
C ILE A 35 -9.61 12.34 -17.52
N ALA A 36 -9.56 11.17 -16.86
CA ALA A 36 -9.78 9.87 -17.48
C ALA A 36 -11.17 9.76 -18.13
N ASN A 37 -12.21 10.24 -17.45
CA ASN A 37 -13.55 10.29 -18.00
C ASN A 37 -13.61 11.19 -19.24
N GLN A 38 -13.02 12.38 -19.19
CA GLN A 38 -13.03 13.30 -20.34
C GLN A 38 -12.24 12.77 -21.54
N VAL A 39 -11.07 12.16 -21.32
CA VAL A 39 -10.29 11.50 -22.39
C VAL A 39 -11.12 10.39 -23.01
N ARG A 40 -11.73 9.53 -22.20
CA ARG A 40 -12.58 8.43 -22.68
C ARG A 40 -13.79 8.94 -23.46
N GLU A 41 -14.45 9.98 -22.98
CA GLU A 41 -15.59 10.60 -23.69
C GLU A 41 -15.16 11.15 -25.05
N ALA A 42 -14.02 11.85 -25.12
CA ALA A 42 -13.47 12.35 -26.37
C ALA A 42 -13.12 11.21 -27.34
N LEU A 43 -12.55 10.12 -26.83
CA LEU A 43 -12.20 8.93 -27.61
C LEU A 43 -13.44 8.25 -28.23
N ILE A 44 -14.54 8.18 -27.47
CA ILE A 44 -15.82 7.65 -27.93
C ILE A 44 -16.41 8.56 -29.01
N ALA A 45 -16.45 9.87 -28.74
CA ALA A 45 -17.01 10.86 -29.67
C ALA A 45 -16.24 10.90 -30.99
N GLY A 46 -14.90 10.81 -30.94
CA GLY A 46 -14.03 10.81 -32.11
C GLY A 46 -13.76 9.43 -32.72
N GLN A 47 -14.50 8.39 -32.31
CA GLN A 47 -14.42 7.04 -32.89
C GLN A 47 -13.00 6.43 -32.93
N GLY A 48 -12.22 6.62 -31.85
CA GLY A 48 -10.82 6.17 -31.78
C GLY A 48 -9.78 7.27 -32.02
N THR A 49 -10.23 8.49 -32.29
CA THR A 49 -9.40 9.69 -32.37
C THR A 49 -9.76 10.65 -31.24
N ILE A 50 -8.77 11.32 -30.65
CA ILE A 50 -8.96 12.36 -29.63
C ILE A 50 -8.44 13.68 -30.19
N ALA A 51 -9.31 14.67 -30.35
CA ALA A 51 -8.89 16.03 -30.69
C ALA A 51 -8.14 16.66 -29.51
N LEU A 52 -6.98 17.24 -29.79
CA LEU A 52 -6.22 17.98 -28.78
C LEU A 52 -6.88 19.33 -28.52
N ARG A 53 -6.86 19.75 -27.26
CA ARG A 53 -7.44 21.02 -26.81
C ARG A 53 -6.43 22.14 -26.99
N GLY A 54 -6.90 23.36 -27.23
CA GLY A 54 -6.03 24.54 -27.20
C GLY A 54 -5.22 24.84 -28.46
N GLY A 55 -4.90 23.83 -29.27
CA GLY A 55 -4.07 23.97 -30.47
C GLY A 55 -4.88 24.15 -31.76
N ALA A 56 -4.17 24.15 -32.90
CA ALA A 56 -4.76 23.94 -34.23
C ALA A 56 -5.49 22.58 -34.30
N ASP A 57 -6.11 22.25 -35.44
CA ASP A 57 -6.89 21.01 -35.71
C ASP A 57 -6.06 19.71 -35.61
N HIS A 58 -5.42 19.48 -34.46
CA HIS A 58 -4.60 18.32 -34.14
C HIS A 58 -5.44 17.28 -33.43
N ALA A 59 -5.18 16.03 -33.75
CA ALA A 59 -5.78 14.91 -33.07
C ALA A 59 -4.80 13.74 -33.02
N VAL A 60 -5.00 12.87 -32.03
CA VAL A 60 -4.21 11.66 -31.83
C VAL A 60 -5.09 10.44 -32.09
N THR A 61 -4.53 9.43 -32.75
CA THR A 61 -5.22 8.16 -33.01
C THR A 61 -4.61 7.09 -32.13
N LEU A 62 -5.47 6.39 -31.38
CA LEU A 62 -5.02 5.32 -30.49
C LEU A 62 -5.00 3.98 -31.23
N PRO A 63 -4.10 3.05 -30.86
CA PRO A 63 -4.21 1.66 -31.28
C PRO A 63 -5.59 1.09 -30.93
N ALA A 64 -6.19 0.33 -31.85
CA ALA A 64 -7.55 -0.18 -31.68
C ALA A 64 -7.74 -0.99 -30.38
N ALA A 65 -6.73 -1.80 -30.01
CA ALA A 65 -6.76 -2.58 -28.78
C ALA A 65 -6.80 -1.72 -27.51
N ASP A 66 -6.10 -0.58 -27.51
CA ASP A 66 -6.05 0.33 -26.36
C ASP A 66 -7.34 1.14 -26.27
N ARG A 67 -7.87 1.56 -27.42
CA ARG A 67 -9.21 2.14 -27.52
C ARG A 67 -10.26 1.21 -26.94
N ASP A 68 -10.28 -0.04 -27.37
CA ASP A 68 -11.28 -1.02 -26.96
C ASP A 68 -11.18 -1.32 -25.46
N ALA A 69 -9.96 -1.38 -24.92
CA ALA A 69 -9.72 -1.51 -23.49
C ALA A 69 -10.30 -0.33 -22.69
N ILE A 70 -9.94 0.91 -23.04
CA ILE A 70 -10.40 2.14 -22.36
C ILE A 70 -11.93 2.28 -22.43
N VAL A 71 -12.52 2.03 -23.59
CA VAL A 71 -13.98 2.17 -23.78
C VAL A 71 -14.74 1.06 -23.09
N GLY A 72 -14.27 -0.19 -23.22
CA GLY A 72 -14.92 -1.40 -22.73
C GLY A 72 -14.80 -1.64 -21.23
N HIS A 73 -13.74 -1.13 -20.58
CA HIS A 73 -13.46 -1.35 -19.17
C HIS A 73 -13.25 -0.04 -18.37
N PRO A 74 -14.27 0.84 -18.30
CA PRO A 74 -14.14 2.16 -17.68
C PRO A 74 -13.76 2.10 -16.19
N LEU A 75 -14.27 1.12 -15.43
CA LEU A 75 -13.99 1.02 -14.00
C LEU A 75 -12.52 0.68 -13.72
N ALA A 76 -11.93 -0.21 -14.53
CA ALA A 76 -10.52 -0.57 -14.44
C ALA A 76 -9.62 0.56 -14.94
N PHE A 77 -10.00 1.26 -16.01
CA PHE A 77 -9.28 2.45 -16.49
C PHE A 77 -9.21 3.54 -15.42
N ARG A 78 -10.34 3.83 -14.75
CA ARG A 78 -10.37 4.76 -13.61
C ARG A 78 -9.52 4.26 -12.45
N ALA A 79 -9.61 2.99 -12.09
CA ALA A 79 -8.78 2.42 -11.02
C ALA A 79 -7.28 2.54 -11.33
N GLY A 80 -6.89 2.40 -12.60
CA GLY A 80 -5.53 2.62 -13.07
C GLY A 80 -5.11 4.10 -13.05
N ALA A 81 -6.03 5.02 -13.35
CA ALA A 81 -5.81 6.46 -13.22
C ALA A 81 -5.61 6.93 -11.77
N ILE A 82 -5.94 6.07 -10.81
CA ILE A 82 -5.60 6.22 -9.40
C ILE A 82 -4.38 5.34 -9.03
N GLY A 83 -4.05 4.38 -9.89
CA GLY A 83 -3.38 3.12 -9.59
C GLY A 83 -2.11 3.24 -8.74
N PRO A 84 -1.11 4.06 -9.11
CA PRO A 84 0.12 4.17 -8.33
C PRO A 84 -0.09 4.71 -6.90
N ASP A 85 -0.99 5.68 -6.71
CA ASP A 85 -1.25 6.27 -5.38
C ASP A 85 -2.08 5.36 -4.46
N ASN A 86 -2.91 4.49 -5.04
CA ASN A 86 -3.60 3.45 -4.27
C ASN A 86 -2.65 2.31 -3.86
N MET A 87 -1.61 2.10 -4.65
CA MET A 87 -0.79 0.90 -4.63
C MET A 87 0.51 1.19 -3.91
N VAL A 88 0.46 1.22 -2.58
CA VAL A 88 1.53 0.88 -1.61
C VAL A 88 1.21 1.56 -0.27
N PHE A 89 1.02 0.75 0.75
CA PHE A 89 0.80 1.20 2.13
C PHE A 89 2.08 0.93 2.92
N PRO A 90 2.70 1.93 3.60
CA PRO A 90 2.25 3.31 3.81
C PRO A 90 3.05 4.42 3.15
N ALA A 91 2.36 5.13 2.27
CA ALA A 91 2.33 6.60 2.21
C ALA A 91 1.22 7.10 1.27
N MET A 92 0.38 6.20 0.70
CA MET A 92 -0.69 6.52 -0.26
C MET A 92 -0.28 7.47 -1.38
N THR A 93 0.95 7.31 -1.83
CA THR A 93 1.53 8.08 -2.90
C THR A 93 2.43 7.17 -3.69
N ASP A 94 2.54 7.45 -4.99
CA ASP A 94 3.29 6.62 -5.93
C ASP A 94 4.66 6.17 -5.34
N PRO A 95 4.81 4.87 -5.00
CA PRO A 95 5.99 4.36 -4.32
C PRO A 95 7.21 4.37 -5.23
N SER A 96 7.04 4.52 -6.55
CA SER A 96 8.14 4.58 -7.50
C SER A 96 9.13 5.70 -7.14
N HIS A 97 8.67 6.81 -6.54
CA HIS A 97 9.50 7.86 -5.95
C HIS A 97 10.38 7.36 -4.81
N ALA A 98 9.80 6.59 -3.89
CA ALA A 98 10.45 6.12 -2.67
C ALA A 98 11.39 4.94 -2.92
N ILE A 99 11.10 4.10 -3.92
CA ILE A 99 11.86 2.87 -4.22
C ILE A 99 12.82 3.04 -5.41
N GLY A 100 12.92 4.24 -5.96
CA GLY A 100 13.91 4.62 -6.98
C GLY A 100 13.63 4.08 -8.39
N VAL A 101 12.36 3.86 -8.71
CA VAL A 101 11.91 3.38 -10.03
C VAL A 101 11.38 4.53 -10.85
N ARG A 102 11.53 4.46 -12.18
CA ARG A 102 10.88 5.41 -13.09
C ARG A 102 9.39 5.04 -13.23
N PRO A 103 8.44 5.92 -12.86
CA PRO A 103 7.00 5.60 -12.86
C PRO A 103 6.48 5.10 -14.22
N TYR A 104 6.92 5.72 -15.32
CA TYR A 104 6.52 5.30 -16.67
C TYR A 104 7.04 3.92 -17.06
N GLU A 105 8.19 3.49 -16.52
CA GLU A 105 8.68 2.13 -16.74
C GLU A 105 7.85 1.11 -15.98
N GLN A 106 7.35 1.46 -14.79
CA GLN A 106 6.38 0.64 -14.08
C GLN A 106 5.06 0.53 -14.85
N CYS A 107 4.53 1.65 -15.37
CA CYS A 107 3.30 1.62 -16.18
C CYS A 107 3.50 0.83 -17.49
N GLU A 108 4.65 0.97 -18.15
CA GLU A 108 4.97 0.19 -19.35
C GLU A 108 5.12 -1.30 -19.02
N ALA A 109 5.85 -1.65 -17.96
CA ALA A 109 5.98 -3.03 -17.51
C ALA A 109 4.61 -3.63 -17.18
N LEU A 110 3.72 -2.86 -16.53
CA LEU A 110 2.34 -3.26 -16.25
C LEU A 110 1.54 -3.49 -17.53
N TYR A 111 1.66 -2.60 -18.52
CA TYR A 111 1.01 -2.75 -19.83
C TYR A 111 1.49 -4.02 -20.56
N GLN A 112 2.79 -4.32 -20.52
CA GLN A 112 3.37 -5.49 -21.18
C GLN A 112 2.95 -6.83 -20.55
N VAL A 113 2.61 -6.86 -19.26
CA VAL A 113 2.13 -8.07 -18.57
C VAL A 113 0.61 -8.22 -18.52
N ALA A 114 -0.12 -7.27 -19.13
CA ALA A 114 -1.58 -7.33 -19.24
C ALA A 114 -2.02 -8.38 -20.27
N LEU A 115 -2.92 -9.26 -19.86
CA LEU A 115 -3.42 -10.40 -20.65
C LEU A 115 -4.85 -10.18 -21.16
N THR A 116 -5.62 -9.28 -20.53
CA THR A 116 -7.02 -9.01 -20.89
C THR A 116 -7.26 -7.52 -21.17
N GLY A 117 -8.41 -7.20 -21.77
CA GLY A 117 -8.82 -5.81 -21.98
C GLY A 117 -8.99 -5.02 -20.68
N GLU A 118 -9.43 -5.67 -19.60
CA GLU A 118 -9.58 -5.06 -18.28
C GLU A 118 -8.22 -4.70 -17.67
N GLU A 119 -7.27 -5.63 -17.74
CA GLU A 119 -5.90 -5.44 -17.24
C GLU A 119 -5.18 -4.34 -18.04
N LYS A 120 -5.36 -4.35 -19.35
CA LYS A 120 -4.83 -3.32 -20.25
C LYS A 120 -5.43 -1.95 -19.95
N ALA A 121 -6.74 -1.87 -19.69
CA ALA A 121 -7.38 -0.62 -19.30
C ALA A 121 -6.78 -0.08 -18.00
N TYR A 122 -6.55 -0.93 -17.00
CA TYR A 122 -5.88 -0.53 -15.77
C TYR A 122 -4.45 -0.03 -16.02
N ALA A 123 -3.67 -0.71 -16.86
CA ALA A 123 -2.33 -0.26 -17.23
C ALA A 123 -2.32 1.08 -17.99
N LEU A 124 -3.25 1.29 -18.92
CA LEU A 124 -3.43 2.58 -19.59
C LEU A 124 -3.86 3.68 -18.61
N GLY A 125 -4.63 3.34 -17.58
CA GLY A 125 -4.92 4.26 -16.48
C GLY A 125 -3.65 4.71 -15.76
N CYS A 126 -2.68 3.82 -15.51
CA CYS A 126 -1.38 4.16 -14.91
C CYS A 126 -0.65 5.22 -15.75
N PHE A 127 -0.65 5.08 -17.08
CA PHE A 127 -0.11 6.10 -17.97
C PHE A 127 -0.84 7.43 -17.88
N LEU A 128 -2.17 7.43 -17.71
CA LEU A 128 -2.93 8.66 -17.49
C LEU A 128 -2.42 9.38 -16.25
N HIS A 129 -2.42 8.68 -15.12
CA HIS A 129 -1.97 9.19 -13.83
C HIS A 129 -0.61 9.84 -13.96
N GLY A 130 0.38 9.06 -14.44
CA GLY A 130 1.75 9.52 -14.60
C GLY A 130 1.86 10.78 -15.48
N SER A 131 1.19 10.76 -16.64
CA SER A 131 1.23 11.87 -17.59
C SER A 131 0.61 13.15 -17.04
N THR A 132 -0.47 13.02 -16.26
CA THR A 132 -1.15 14.16 -15.66
C THR A 132 -0.38 14.74 -14.47
N ASP A 133 0.26 13.90 -13.66
CA ASP A 133 1.11 14.34 -12.55
C ASP A 133 2.34 15.11 -13.04
N ALA A 134 2.92 14.71 -14.18
CA ALA A 134 4.02 15.45 -14.77
C ALA A 134 3.68 16.92 -15.08
N ILE A 135 2.40 17.22 -15.30
CA ILE A 135 1.88 18.59 -15.48
C ILE A 135 1.49 19.19 -14.14
N ALA A 136 0.79 18.43 -13.30
CA ALA A 136 0.32 18.89 -12.01
C ALA A 136 1.47 19.27 -11.08
N HIS A 137 2.46 18.40 -10.89
CA HIS A 137 3.59 18.69 -10.01
C HIS A 137 4.47 19.81 -10.52
N HIS A 138 4.53 20.07 -11.83
CA HIS A 138 5.17 21.29 -12.35
C HIS A 138 4.50 22.57 -11.83
N TYR A 139 3.17 22.54 -11.69
CA TYR A 139 2.40 23.61 -11.05
C TYR A 139 2.54 23.59 -9.52
N VAL A 140 2.41 22.42 -8.89
CA VAL A 140 2.40 22.29 -7.42
C VAL A 140 3.76 22.68 -6.85
N ASN A 141 4.87 22.18 -7.41
CA ASN A 141 6.23 22.55 -7.00
C ASN A 141 6.47 24.07 -7.06
N TYR A 142 5.92 24.75 -8.07
CA TYR A 142 6.01 26.21 -8.15
C TYR A 142 5.25 26.88 -7.00
N MET A 143 4.07 26.37 -6.67
CA MET A 143 3.22 26.93 -5.61
C MET A 143 3.74 26.64 -4.21
N THR A 144 4.29 25.45 -3.97
CA THR A 144 4.88 25.05 -2.69
C THR A 144 6.28 25.65 -2.50
N GLY A 145 6.99 25.93 -3.60
CA GLY A 145 8.37 26.44 -3.59
C GLY A 145 9.42 25.35 -3.35
N GLU A 146 9.01 24.09 -3.32
CA GLU A 146 9.88 22.93 -3.15
C GLU A 146 9.41 21.79 -4.06
N THR A 147 10.38 21.00 -4.51
CA THR A 147 10.22 19.71 -5.16
C THR A 147 9.51 18.70 -4.28
N PHE A 148 8.46 18.05 -4.78
CA PHE A 148 7.76 17.00 -4.03
C PHE A 148 8.66 15.81 -3.72
N THR A 149 8.99 15.64 -2.44
CA THR A 149 9.70 14.44 -1.96
C THR A 149 8.91 13.82 -0.81
N LEU A 150 8.14 12.79 -1.14
CA LEU A 150 7.18 12.18 -0.21
C LEU A 150 7.77 11.38 0.92
N THR A 151 9.02 10.98 0.82
CA THR A 151 9.67 10.29 1.92
C THR A 151 11.17 10.26 1.70
N PRO A 152 11.93 10.13 2.77
CA PRO A 152 13.38 10.03 2.75
C PRO A 152 13.85 8.82 1.96
N ILE A 153 14.86 9.00 1.11
CA ILE A 153 15.63 7.92 0.48
C ILE A 153 16.39 7.06 1.54
N SER A 154 16.35 7.46 2.82
CA SER A 154 16.95 6.75 3.97
C SER A 154 16.30 7.16 5.29
N ALA A 155 16.37 6.33 6.34
CA ALA A 155 15.88 6.68 7.69
C ALA A 155 16.45 8.00 8.26
N SER A 156 17.51 8.55 7.66
CA SER A 156 18.17 9.79 8.06
C SER A 156 17.61 11.07 7.43
N ARG A 157 16.58 11.01 6.58
CA ARG A 157 15.96 12.20 5.95
C ARG A 157 14.49 12.44 6.41
N GLU A 158 14.02 11.72 7.43
CA GLU A 158 12.68 11.92 8.04
C GLU A 158 12.63 13.24 8.80
N SER A 159 12.31 14.37 8.16
CA SER A 159 12.29 15.63 8.94
C SER A 159 11.51 16.81 8.38
N SER A 160 10.36 16.64 7.72
CA SER A 160 9.29 17.66 7.72
C SER A 160 8.01 17.18 7.06
N TRP A 161 6.85 17.34 7.74
CA TRP A 161 5.53 17.20 7.12
C TRP A 161 5.17 18.39 6.21
N ASP A 162 5.89 19.51 6.33
CA ASP A 162 5.57 20.79 5.65
C ASP A 162 5.45 20.63 4.13
N ASN A 163 6.42 19.98 3.48
CA ASN A 163 6.39 19.80 2.03
C ASN A 163 5.20 18.91 1.58
N VAL A 164 4.93 17.83 2.32
CA VAL A 164 3.83 16.90 2.01
C VAL A 164 2.48 17.57 2.23
N VAL A 165 2.31 18.29 3.34
CA VAL A 165 1.10 19.07 3.62
C VAL A 165 0.90 20.14 2.55
N ARG A 166 1.94 20.87 2.15
CA ARG A 166 1.86 21.89 1.09
C ARG A 166 1.40 21.35 -0.24
N HIS A 167 1.89 20.17 -0.64
CA HIS A 167 1.45 19.51 -1.86
C HIS A 167 0.00 19.13 -1.78
N ILE A 168 -0.36 18.35 -0.76
CA ILE A 168 -1.75 17.95 -0.50
C ILE A 168 -2.63 19.20 -0.52
N VAL A 169 -2.39 20.23 0.27
CA VAL A 169 -3.22 21.45 0.34
C VAL A 169 -3.25 22.27 -0.96
N SER A 170 -2.19 22.30 -1.75
CA SER A 170 -2.20 23.00 -3.05
C SER A 170 -3.15 22.33 -4.03
N GLU A 171 -3.03 21.02 -4.05
CA GLU A 171 -3.69 20.16 -4.98
C GLU A 171 -5.18 19.92 -4.65
N SER A 172 -5.48 19.75 -3.36
CA SER A 172 -6.11 20.84 -2.67
C SER A 172 -7.30 21.56 -3.32
N VAL A 173 -6.94 22.81 -3.47
CA VAL A 173 -7.74 23.86 -4.03
C VAL A 173 -8.06 23.55 -5.49
N ILE A 174 -7.18 22.87 -6.23
CA ILE A 174 -7.46 22.48 -7.63
C ILE A 174 -8.71 21.61 -7.70
N GLN A 175 -8.79 20.58 -6.87
CA GLN A 175 -9.95 19.70 -6.83
C GLN A 175 -11.23 20.46 -6.45
N LYS A 176 -11.19 21.27 -5.38
CA LYS A 176 -12.35 22.06 -4.93
C LYS A 176 -12.87 22.95 -6.05
N LYS A 177 -11.99 23.68 -6.72
CA LYS A 177 -12.34 24.63 -7.78
C LYS A 177 -12.92 23.90 -8.99
N ALA A 178 -12.35 22.76 -9.37
CA ALA A 178 -12.90 21.90 -10.42
C ALA A 178 -14.31 21.38 -10.06
N ALA A 179 -14.52 20.94 -8.81
CA ALA A 179 -15.81 20.44 -8.35
C ALA A 179 -16.87 21.54 -8.22
N GLN A 180 -16.47 22.77 -7.90
CA GLN A 180 -17.36 23.94 -7.92
C GLN A 180 -17.84 24.27 -9.34
N GLN A 181 -16.98 24.13 -10.34
CA GLN A 181 -17.33 24.36 -11.74
C GLN A 181 -18.16 23.24 -12.35
N ARG A 182 -17.83 21.97 -12.04
CA ARG A 182 -18.47 20.78 -12.61
C ARG A 182 -18.78 19.72 -11.55
N PRO A 183 -19.74 19.96 -10.64
CA PRO A 183 -20.05 19.04 -9.54
C PRO A 183 -20.50 17.66 -10.04
N GLU A 184 -21.10 17.58 -11.22
CA GLU A 184 -21.54 16.32 -11.84
C GLU A 184 -20.37 15.38 -12.18
N ALA A 185 -19.18 15.93 -12.47
CA ALA A 185 -17.98 15.16 -12.76
C ALA A 185 -17.43 14.43 -11.52
N PHE A 186 -17.85 14.85 -10.32
CA PHE A 186 -17.46 14.30 -9.02
C PHE A 186 -18.58 13.48 -8.36
N ALA A 187 -19.65 13.18 -9.10
CA ALA A 187 -20.73 12.32 -8.60
C ALA A 187 -20.25 10.87 -8.41
N ALA A 188 -20.89 10.13 -7.50
CA ALA A 188 -20.48 8.77 -7.13
C ALA A 188 -20.28 7.83 -8.33
N GLY A 189 -21.18 7.87 -9.32
CA GLY A 189 -21.06 7.05 -10.53
C GLY A 189 -19.89 7.42 -11.45
N GLN A 190 -19.44 8.69 -11.41
CA GLN A 190 -18.28 9.16 -12.19
C GLN A 190 -16.96 8.78 -11.51
N LEU A 191 -16.95 8.72 -10.18
CA LEU A 191 -15.79 8.35 -9.37
C LEU A 191 -15.68 6.83 -9.11
N ALA A 192 -16.74 6.08 -9.40
CA ALA A 192 -16.75 4.63 -9.27
C ALA A 192 -15.65 3.98 -10.13
N HIS A 193 -14.88 3.08 -9.51
CA HIS A 193 -13.76 2.37 -10.09
C HIS A 193 -13.69 0.95 -9.53
N SER A 194 -12.92 0.06 -10.16
CA SER A 194 -12.75 -1.32 -9.70
C SER A 194 -11.34 -1.80 -10.01
N ILE A 195 -10.62 -2.25 -8.98
CA ILE A 195 -9.25 -2.72 -9.11
C ILE A 195 -9.27 -4.17 -9.63
N PRO A 196 -8.60 -4.50 -10.75
CA PRO A 196 -8.50 -5.86 -11.25
C PRO A 196 -7.59 -6.69 -10.33
N LYS A 197 -8.17 -7.28 -9.28
CA LYS A 197 -7.43 -7.85 -8.15
C LYS A 197 -6.37 -8.87 -8.55
N SER A 198 -6.76 -9.85 -9.35
CA SER A 198 -5.88 -10.93 -9.79
C SER A 198 -4.70 -10.40 -10.60
N PHE A 199 -4.92 -9.34 -11.39
CA PHE A 199 -3.87 -8.69 -12.15
C PHE A 199 -2.90 -7.95 -11.24
N VAL A 200 -3.43 -7.16 -10.30
CA VAL A 200 -2.62 -6.47 -9.30
C VAL A 200 -1.76 -7.44 -8.52
N LEU A 201 -2.33 -8.53 -8.00
CA LEU A 201 -1.57 -9.56 -7.28
C LEU A 201 -0.46 -10.17 -8.15
N ARG A 202 -0.78 -10.52 -9.40
CA ARG A 202 0.17 -11.10 -10.36
C ARG A 202 1.26 -10.12 -10.77
N ALA A 203 0.95 -8.84 -10.93
CA ALA A 203 1.90 -7.84 -11.41
C ALA A 203 2.78 -7.32 -10.26
N TYR A 204 2.17 -6.87 -9.17
CA TYR A 204 2.84 -6.13 -8.10
C TYR A 204 3.39 -7.01 -6.97
N LEU A 205 2.91 -8.25 -6.83
CA LEU A 205 3.16 -9.05 -5.63
C LEU A 205 3.61 -10.50 -5.94
N ASP A 206 3.83 -10.82 -7.21
CA ASP A 206 4.46 -12.07 -7.65
C ASP A 206 5.95 -11.82 -7.95
N GLN A 207 6.84 -12.56 -7.30
CA GLN A 207 8.30 -12.40 -7.45
C GLN A 207 8.80 -12.72 -8.88
N THR A 208 8.01 -13.43 -9.67
CA THR A 208 8.31 -13.75 -11.07
C THR A 208 7.89 -12.65 -12.04
N SER A 209 7.09 -11.68 -11.59
CA SER A 209 6.64 -10.57 -12.40
C SER A 209 7.76 -9.59 -12.69
N PRO A 210 7.94 -9.16 -13.96
CA PRO A 210 8.83 -8.05 -14.31
C PRO A 210 8.51 -6.75 -13.55
N VAL A 211 7.23 -6.50 -13.25
CA VAL A 211 6.81 -5.30 -12.49
C VAL A 211 7.33 -5.37 -11.06
N TRP A 212 7.14 -6.52 -10.38
CA TRP A 212 7.68 -6.71 -9.03
C TRP A 212 9.20 -6.63 -9.02
N GLN A 213 9.90 -7.26 -9.98
CA GLN A 213 11.36 -7.24 -10.05
C GLN A 213 11.91 -5.82 -10.21
N LEU A 214 11.24 -4.99 -11.01
CA LEU A 214 11.57 -3.58 -11.16
C LEU A 214 11.42 -2.85 -9.81
N MET A 215 10.29 -3.01 -9.14
CA MET A 215 9.99 -2.34 -7.87
C MET A 215 10.85 -2.81 -6.70
N ALA A 216 11.13 -4.11 -6.62
CA ALA A 216 11.84 -4.72 -5.50
C ALA A 216 13.36 -4.71 -5.67
N HIS A 217 13.91 -4.20 -6.78
CA HIS A 217 15.34 -4.28 -7.09
C HIS A 217 16.24 -3.75 -5.97
N HIS A 218 16.02 -2.50 -5.54
CA HIS A 218 16.82 -1.87 -4.49
C HIS A 218 16.57 -2.48 -3.11
N ALA A 219 15.30 -2.73 -2.78
CA ALA A 219 14.90 -3.35 -1.53
C ALA A 219 15.48 -4.76 -1.36
N SER A 220 15.50 -5.55 -2.44
CA SER A 220 16.07 -6.90 -2.46
C SER A 220 17.57 -6.87 -2.16
N ALA A 221 18.32 -5.92 -2.74
CA ALA A 221 19.75 -5.78 -2.48
C ALA A 221 20.04 -5.41 -1.02
N LYS A 222 19.28 -4.46 -0.44
CA LYS A 222 19.38 -4.08 0.98
C LYS A 222 19.06 -5.26 1.90
N PHE A 223 17.97 -5.96 1.62
CA PHE A 223 17.54 -7.13 2.39
C PHE A 223 18.57 -8.26 2.36
N GLN A 224 19.12 -8.59 1.18
CA GLN A 224 20.17 -9.59 1.03
C GLN A 224 21.46 -9.20 1.76
N ALA A 225 21.85 -7.92 1.72
CA ALA A 225 23.00 -7.43 2.48
C ALA A 225 22.79 -7.58 4.00
N ALA A 226 21.57 -7.30 4.49
CA ALA A 226 21.22 -7.47 5.89
C ALA A 226 21.23 -8.95 6.32
N GLN A 227 20.75 -9.86 5.46
CA GLN A 227 20.85 -11.30 5.70
C GLN A 227 22.31 -11.76 5.77
N ALA A 228 23.15 -11.31 4.84
CA ALA A 228 24.57 -11.65 4.81
C ALA A 228 25.32 -11.14 6.05
N ALA A 229 24.96 -9.95 6.56
CA ALA A 229 25.53 -9.39 7.78
C ALA A 229 25.03 -10.07 9.06
N ASN A 230 23.91 -10.79 9.02
CA ASN A 230 23.28 -11.44 10.17
C ASN A 230 22.96 -12.92 9.88
N PRO A 231 23.98 -13.77 9.63
CA PRO A 231 23.76 -15.16 9.24
C PRO A 231 23.01 -15.93 10.34
N GLY A 232 21.91 -16.59 9.97
CA GLY A 232 21.06 -17.34 10.90
C GLY A 232 20.17 -16.49 11.82
N ALA A 233 20.14 -15.17 11.63
CA ALA A 233 19.22 -14.31 12.37
C ALA A 233 17.77 -14.53 11.92
N SER A 234 16.84 -14.30 12.85
CA SER A 234 15.42 -14.35 12.52
C SER A 234 15.00 -13.19 11.60
N LEU A 235 13.92 -13.38 10.84
CA LEU A 235 13.41 -12.37 9.93
C LEU A 235 13.24 -10.98 10.60
N PRO A 236 12.65 -10.82 11.80
CA PRO A 236 12.53 -9.51 12.45
C PRO A 236 13.87 -8.82 12.70
N VAL A 237 14.93 -9.58 13.03
CA VAL A 237 16.28 -9.02 13.21
C VAL A 237 16.84 -8.55 11.88
N VAL A 238 16.67 -9.33 10.81
CA VAL A 238 17.06 -8.93 9.45
C VAL A 238 16.32 -7.67 9.03
N LEU A 239 14.99 -7.62 9.20
CA LEU A 239 14.16 -6.46 8.86
C LEU A 239 14.63 -5.20 9.60
N LYS A 240 14.86 -5.31 10.91
CA LYS A 240 15.37 -4.20 11.72
C LYS A 240 16.72 -3.67 11.24
N ASN A 241 17.56 -4.55 10.70
CA ASN A 241 18.90 -4.22 10.23
C ASN A 241 18.98 -3.95 8.72
N SER A 242 17.84 -3.95 8.02
CA SER A 242 17.81 -3.88 6.54
C SER A 242 17.79 -2.47 5.96
N ASP A 243 17.62 -1.43 6.81
CA ASP A 243 17.50 -0.02 6.37
C ASP A 243 16.50 0.15 5.21
N LEU A 244 15.44 -0.66 5.25
CA LEU A 244 14.33 -0.58 4.31
C LEU A 244 13.37 0.52 4.77
N ALA A 245 12.95 1.35 3.82
CA ALA A 245 11.83 2.25 4.00
C ALA A 245 10.51 1.47 4.03
N ALA A 246 9.44 2.12 4.50
CA ALA A 246 8.14 1.45 4.66
C ALA A 246 7.58 0.91 3.32
N ALA A 247 7.70 1.67 2.23
CA ALA A 247 7.32 1.22 0.88
C ALA A 247 8.14 0.01 0.40
N GLU A 248 9.43 -0.04 0.74
CA GLU A 248 10.30 -1.16 0.41
C GLU A 248 9.92 -2.42 1.21
N HIS A 249 9.51 -2.28 2.48
CA HIS A 249 9.00 -3.41 3.26
C HIS A 249 7.76 -4.04 2.63
N LEU A 250 6.86 -3.24 2.06
CA LEU A 250 5.68 -3.77 1.37
C LEU A 250 6.05 -4.49 0.07
N ALA A 251 6.92 -3.90 -0.76
CA ALA A 251 7.40 -4.56 -1.98
C ALA A 251 8.05 -5.93 -1.66
N MET A 252 8.75 -6.02 -0.53
CA MET A 252 9.39 -7.26 -0.06
C MET A 252 8.45 -8.21 0.70
N SER A 253 7.19 -7.83 0.94
CA SER A 253 6.24 -8.69 1.67
C SER A 253 6.02 -10.09 1.06
N PRO A 254 6.04 -10.31 -0.28
CA PRO A 254 5.98 -11.65 -0.85
C PRO A 254 7.20 -12.51 -0.47
N VAL A 255 8.38 -11.90 -0.33
CA VAL A 255 9.61 -12.59 0.09
C VAL A 255 9.49 -13.01 1.55
N TYR A 256 8.94 -12.15 2.40
CA TYR A 256 8.71 -12.45 3.81
C TYR A 256 7.75 -13.63 3.94
N VAL A 257 6.58 -13.56 3.28
CA VAL A 257 5.59 -14.64 3.30
C VAL A 257 6.18 -15.95 2.77
N ALA A 258 6.99 -15.91 1.71
CA ALA A 258 7.64 -17.11 1.16
C ALA A 258 8.64 -17.75 2.15
N GLN A 259 9.52 -16.97 2.78
CA GLN A 259 10.45 -17.48 3.81
C GLN A 259 9.72 -18.11 4.99
N LEU A 260 8.56 -17.55 5.34
CA LEU A 260 7.72 -18.05 6.41
C LEU A 260 7.00 -19.36 6.02
N GLN A 261 6.59 -19.49 4.76
CA GLN A 261 6.05 -20.73 4.20
C GLN A 261 7.11 -21.84 4.18
N GLU A 262 8.36 -21.50 3.82
CA GLU A 262 9.49 -22.44 3.84
C GLU A 262 9.82 -22.89 5.27
N ALA A 263 9.90 -21.95 6.23
CA ALA A 263 10.10 -22.27 7.64
C ALA A 263 9.00 -23.19 8.18
N ARG A 264 7.74 -22.97 7.78
CA ARG A 264 6.63 -23.87 8.12
C ARG A 264 6.83 -25.27 7.52
N ALA A 265 7.21 -25.36 6.24
CA ALA A 265 7.42 -26.64 5.59
C ALA A 265 8.53 -27.47 6.27
N ALA A 266 9.57 -26.81 6.80
CA ALA A 266 10.66 -27.45 7.53
C ALA A 266 10.24 -28.03 8.90
N LEU A 267 9.23 -27.45 9.57
CA LEU A 267 8.80 -27.86 10.91
C LEU A 267 8.48 -29.36 11.03
N ARG A 268 7.96 -29.99 9.96
CA ARG A 268 7.65 -31.42 9.99
C ARG A 268 8.92 -32.26 10.13
N ALA A 269 9.94 -31.93 9.35
CA ALA A 269 11.23 -32.62 9.40
C ALA A 269 11.91 -32.41 10.75
N ASP A 270 11.85 -31.19 11.29
CA ASP A 270 12.38 -30.87 12.61
C ASP A 270 11.68 -31.67 13.71
N LEU A 271 10.35 -31.82 13.63
CA LEU A 271 9.57 -32.62 14.57
C LEU A 271 9.95 -34.10 14.51
N VAL A 272 10.09 -34.66 13.30
CA VAL A 272 10.53 -36.05 13.10
C VAL A 272 11.94 -36.25 13.66
N GLN A 273 12.87 -35.35 13.37
CA GLN A 273 14.23 -35.42 13.89
C GLN A 273 14.25 -35.33 15.41
N ARG A 274 13.44 -34.45 16.01
CA ARG A 274 13.36 -34.31 17.47
C ARG A 274 12.80 -35.56 18.14
N ILE A 275 11.84 -36.26 17.52
CA ILE A 275 11.37 -37.56 17.99
C ILE A 275 12.51 -38.59 17.95
N ALA A 276 13.27 -38.64 16.84
CA ALA A 276 14.42 -39.54 16.71
C ALA A 276 15.52 -39.25 17.76
N ASP A 277 15.79 -37.98 18.06
CA ASP A 277 16.74 -37.58 19.09
C ASP A 277 16.28 -38.00 20.50
N LEU A 278 14.98 -37.90 20.78
CA LEU A 278 14.37 -38.35 22.04
C LEU A 278 14.36 -39.88 22.16
N GLN A 279 14.40 -40.62 21.04
CA GLN A 279 14.56 -42.07 21.01
C GLN A 279 16.02 -42.52 21.09
N ASN A 280 16.99 -41.62 20.87
CA ASN A 280 18.41 -41.97 20.78
C ASN A 280 19.07 -42.03 22.18
N PRO A 281 19.45 -43.22 22.69
CA PRO A 281 20.05 -43.37 24.02
C PRO A 281 21.48 -42.83 24.12
N SER A 282 22.09 -42.42 23.00
CA SER A 282 23.41 -41.80 22.99
C SER A 282 23.34 -40.28 23.21
N LEU A 283 22.17 -39.67 23.06
CA LEU A 283 21.94 -38.26 23.35
C LEU A 283 21.49 -38.06 24.82
N PRO A 284 21.79 -36.92 25.46
CA PRO A 284 21.44 -36.69 26.86
C PRO A 284 19.95 -36.85 27.15
N ASP A 285 19.09 -36.26 26.31
CA ASP A 285 17.64 -36.31 26.47
C ASP A 285 17.10 -37.72 26.22
N GLY A 286 17.53 -38.40 25.14
CA GLY A 286 17.07 -39.75 24.83
C GLY A 286 17.59 -40.80 25.84
N LYS A 287 18.81 -40.64 26.35
CA LYS A 287 19.33 -41.46 27.47
C LYS A 287 18.50 -41.29 28.73
N LYS A 288 18.13 -40.05 29.06
CA LYS A 288 17.32 -39.74 30.23
C LYS A 288 15.90 -40.27 30.08
N LEU A 289 15.30 -40.10 28.90
CA LEU A 289 13.94 -40.55 28.58
C LEU A 289 13.83 -42.08 28.57
N GLY A 290 14.82 -42.74 27.97
CA GLY A 290 14.91 -44.20 27.90
C GLY A 290 13.71 -44.81 27.18
N VAL A 291 13.37 -44.30 26.00
CA VAL A 291 12.24 -44.82 25.20
C VAL A 291 12.57 -46.23 24.70
N GLY A 292 11.62 -47.15 24.84
CA GLY A 292 11.67 -48.48 24.24
C GLY A 292 10.35 -48.80 23.55
N PRO A 293 10.36 -49.68 22.53
CA PRO A 293 9.15 -50.02 21.79
C PRO A 293 8.07 -50.60 22.69
N GLY A 294 6.83 -50.30 22.34
CA GLY A 294 5.65 -50.80 23.03
C GLY A 294 5.34 -52.27 22.75
N LYS A 295 4.08 -52.65 22.99
CA LYS A 295 3.57 -54.00 22.69
C LYS A 295 3.52 -54.26 21.18
N ASP A 296 3.40 -53.22 20.38
CA ASP A 296 3.41 -53.31 18.92
C ASP A 296 4.82 -53.53 18.32
N GLY A 297 5.86 -53.45 19.16
CA GLY A 297 7.26 -53.64 18.78
C GLY A 297 7.84 -52.50 17.93
N LYS A 298 7.16 -51.36 17.82
CA LYS A 298 7.57 -50.19 17.05
C LYS A 298 7.88 -49.03 17.99
N LEU A 299 8.73 -48.12 17.52
CA LEU A 299 9.02 -46.85 18.18
C LEU A 299 8.26 -45.74 17.46
N GLY A 300 7.85 -44.70 18.20
CA GLY A 300 7.10 -43.57 17.67
C GLY A 300 5.60 -43.83 17.65
N THR A 301 5.10 -44.60 18.61
CA THR A 301 3.69 -44.98 18.76
C THR A 301 3.18 -44.65 20.16
N TYR A 302 1.86 -44.65 20.35
CA TYR A 302 1.26 -44.31 21.65
C TYR A 302 1.56 -45.33 22.75
N ASP A 303 2.01 -46.55 22.43
CA ASP A 303 2.30 -47.61 23.39
C ASP A 303 3.79 -47.74 23.75
N ASP A 304 4.63 -46.82 23.27
CA ASP A 304 6.03 -46.73 23.67
C ASP A 304 6.20 -46.72 25.19
N THR A 305 7.24 -47.40 25.65
CA THR A 305 7.61 -47.45 27.07
C THR A 305 8.69 -46.41 27.37
N THR A 306 8.73 -45.89 28.61
CA THR A 306 9.82 -45.00 29.03
C THR A 306 10.29 -45.33 30.44
N ALA A 307 11.54 -45.00 30.73
CA ALA A 307 12.17 -45.25 32.03
C ALA A 307 11.91 -44.14 33.08
N CYS A 308 11.27 -43.01 32.70
CA CYS A 308 11.24 -41.83 33.57
C CYS A 308 9.94 -41.00 33.58
N SER A 309 8.78 -41.56 33.25
CA SER A 309 7.49 -40.84 33.21
C SER A 309 7.25 -39.84 34.38
N ALA A 310 7.52 -40.23 35.63
CA ALA A 310 7.42 -39.36 36.81
C ALA A 310 8.69 -38.53 37.10
N SER A 311 9.88 -39.07 36.84
CA SER A 311 11.17 -38.44 37.16
C SER A 311 11.70 -37.48 36.07
N CYS A 312 11.06 -37.46 34.90
CA CYS A 312 11.37 -36.60 33.75
C CYS A 312 10.10 -36.07 33.05
N ALA A 313 9.03 -35.82 33.81
CA ALA A 313 7.69 -35.45 33.34
C ALA A 313 7.64 -34.57 32.07
N THR A 314 8.46 -33.51 31.98
CA THR A 314 8.53 -32.64 30.80
C THR A 314 9.01 -33.35 29.54
N LEU A 315 10.07 -34.17 29.61
CA LEU A 315 10.58 -34.93 28.47
C LEU A 315 9.59 -36.01 28.03
N TYR A 316 8.97 -36.68 28.99
CA TYR A 316 7.89 -37.64 28.74
C TYR A 316 6.75 -36.98 27.96
N ALA A 317 6.22 -35.87 28.47
CA ALA A 317 5.11 -35.17 27.82
C ALA A 317 5.49 -34.62 26.45
N THR A 318 6.73 -34.11 26.30
CA THR A 318 7.24 -33.61 25.01
C THR A 318 7.24 -34.72 23.96
N TYR A 319 7.81 -35.88 24.28
CA TYR A 319 7.89 -37.02 23.37
C TYR A 319 6.51 -37.48 22.88
N PHE A 320 5.61 -37.79 23.80
CA PHE A 320 4.28 -38.31 23.43
C PHE A 320 3.39 -37.26 22.77
N THR A 321 3.59 -35.96 23.07
CA THR A 321 2.92 -34.89 22.32
C THR A 321 3.42 -34.87 20.89
N TYR A 322 4.73 -34.94 20.64
CA TYR A 322 5.30 -34.91 19.30
C TYR A 322 4.93 -36.13 18.45
N VAL A 323 5.01 -37.32 19.04
CA VAL A 323 4.52 -38.55 18.42
C VAL A 323 3.03 -38.43 18.09
N GLY A 324 2.21 -38.01 19.05
CA GLY A 324 0.78 -37.86 18.85
C GLY A 324 0.39 -36.82 17.79
N LEU A 325 1.22 -35.79 17.58
CA LEU A 325 1.01 -34.79 16.54
C LEU A 325 1.19 -35.37 15.12
N LEU A 326 2.07 -36.36 14.94
CA LEU A 326 2.41 -36.96 13.65
C LEU A 326 1.63 -38.24 13.33
N LEU A 327 1.01 -38.86 14.34
CA LEU A 327 0.18 -40.04 14.12
C LEU A 327 -1.16 -39.66 13.46
N PRO A 328 -1.73 -40.55 12.62
CA PRO A 328 -3.07 -40.36 12.09
C PRO A 328 -4.09 -40.25 13.22
N ARG A 329 -5.02 -39.31 13.08
CA ARG A 329 -6.13 -39.15 14.03
C ARG A 329 -7.27 -40.11 13.66
N GLN A 330 -8.24 -40.30 14.54
CA GLN A 330 -9.43 -41.09 14.23
C GLN A 330 -10.72 -40.34 14.58
N THR A 331 -11.76 -40.54 13.77
CA THR A 331 -13.13 -40.10 14.12
C THR A 331 -13.71 -41.00 15.21
N ALA A 332 -14.83 -40.58 15.82
CA ALA A 332 -15.59 -41.41 16.75
C ALA A 332 -16.05 -42.76 16.14
N GLY A 333 -16.13 -42.85 14.80
CA GLY A 333 -16.43 -44.08 14.07
C GLY A 333 -15.19 -44.89 13.65
N GLY A 334 -13.99 -44.53 14.10
CA GLY A 334 -12.73 -45.24 13.78
C GLY A 334 -12.15 -44.96 12.40
N GLN A 335 -12.71 -44.01 11.64
CA GLN A 335 -12.11 -43.58 10.36
C GLN A 335 -10.85 -42.76 10.62
N GLU A 336 -9.78 -43.09 9.90
CA GLU A 336 -8.52 -42.37 9.93
C GLU A 336 -8.65 -40.95 9.37
N LEU A 337 -7.98 -40.00 10.01
CA LEU A 337 -7.90 -38.59 9.66
C LEU A 337 -6.42 -38.19 9.57
N GLU A 338 -6.15 -37.14 8.79
CA GLU A 338 -4.81 -36.56 8.69
C GLU A 338 -4.20 -36.23 10.07
N PRO A 339 -2.86 -36.32 10.22
CA PRO A 339 -2.17 -35.93 11.45
C PRO A 339 -2.55 -34.53 11.92
N ALA A 340 -2.56 -34.35 13.24
CA ALA A 340 -2.80 -33.06 13.87
C ALA A 340 -1.85 -31.98 13.38
N PHE A 341 -0.56 -32.33 13.30
CA PHE A 341 0.49 -31.45 12.83
C PHE A 341 0.16 -30.91 11.43
N ASP A 342 -0.19 -31.81 10.50
CA ASP A 342 -0.48 -31.46 9.11
C ASP A 342 -1.67 -30.49 9.05
N LYS A 343 -2.76 -30.77 9.78
CA LYS A 343 -3.92 -29.88 9.84
C LYS A 343 -3.60 -28.48 10.43
N ILE A 344 -2.79 -28.41 11.48
CA ILE A 344 -2.38 -27.12 12.09
C ILE A 344 -1.47 -26.35 11.12
N SER A 345 -0.51 -27.05 10.51
CA SER A 345 0.41 -26.50 9.52
C SER A 345 -0.36 -25.97 8.31
N ASP A 346 -1.30 -26.73 7.77
CA ASP A 346 -2.11 -26.32 6.63
C ASP A 346 -3.01 -25.13 6.96
N LYS A 347 -3.59 -25.09 8.16
CA LYS A 347 -4.32 -23.91 8.63
C LYS A 347 -3.40 -22.68 8.70
N LEU A 348 -2.22 -22.80 9.32
CA LEU A 348 -1.26 -21.70 9.39
C LEU A 348 -0.83 -21.25 7.99
N GLY A 349 -0.69 -22.19 7.05
CA GLY A 349 -0.41 -21.90 5.65
C GLY A 349 -1.53 -21.17 4.93
N GLY A 350 -2.78 -21.56 5.19
CA GLY A 350 -3.96 -20.85 4.71
C GLY A 350 -4.06 -19.43 5.27
N ASP A 351 -3.85 -19.26 6.57
CA ASP A 351 -3.88 -17.96 7.26
C ASP A 351 -2.75 -17.04 6.77
N LEU A 352 -1.53 -17.57 6.56
CA LEU A 352 -0.43 -16.86 5.90
C LEU A 352 -0.80 -16.43 4.48
N GLY A 353 -1.47 -17.31 3.73
CA GLY A 353 -1.95 -17.04 2.39
C GLY A 353 -3.00 -15.93 2.30
N GLN A 354 -3.65 -15.56 3.42
CA GLN A 354 -4.60 -14.45 3.48
C GLN A 354 -3.94 -13.06 3.54
N PHE A 355 -2.62 -12.97 3.71
CA PHE A 355 -1.93 -11.68 3.76
C PHE A 355 -2.18 -10.82 2.51
N LEU A 356 -1.93 -11.35 1.31
CA LEU A 356 -2.07 -10.59 0.06
C LEU A 356 -3.54 -10.21 -0.23
N PRO A 357 -4.53 -11.11 -0.06
CA PRO A 357 -5.95 -10.76 -0.10
C PRO A 357 -6.33 -9.64 0.88
N SER A 358 -5.89 -9.72 2.14
CA SER A 358 -6.17 -8.69 3.14
C SER A 358 -5.53 -7.35 2.79
N TYR A 359 -4.28 -7.36 2.30
CA TYR A 359 -3.60 -6.15 1.85
C TYR A 359 -4.39 -5.48 0.73
N LEU A 360 -4.80 -6.24 -0.28
CA LEU A 360 -5.54 -5.70 -1.41
C LEU A 360 -6.93 -5.20 -1.03
N ALA A 361 -7.60 -5.87 -0.08
CA ALA A 361 -8.86 -5.38 0.47
C ALA A 361 -8.68 -4.04 1.21
N THR A 362 -7.58 -3.86 1.93
CA THR A 362 -7.23 -2.58 2.55
C THR A 362 -6.98 -1.49 1.50
N VAL A 363 -6.22 -1.80 0.43
CA VAL A 363 -6.01 -0.88 -0.70
C VAL A 363 -7.33 -0.45 -1.33
N GLU A 364 -8.24 -1.40 -1.58
CA GLU A 364 -9.56 -1.09 -2.12
C GLU A 364 -10.42 -0.23 -1.21
N ASN A 365 -10.39 -0.51 0.10
CA ASN A 365 -11.14 0.28 1.07
C ASN A 365 -10.61 1.72 1.11
N LEU A 366 -9.30 1.91 1.18
CA LEU A 366 -8.67 3.22 1.14
C LEU A 366 -9.01 3.95 -0.15
N SER A 367 -8.82 3.29 -1.30
CA SER A 367 -9.13 3.89 -2.60
C SER A 367 -10.59 4.31 -2.71
N SER A 368 -11.50 3.46 -2.25
CA SER A 368 -12.94 3.72 -2.27
C SER A 368 -13.30 4.91 -1.37
N THR A 369 -12.71 5.00 -0.18
CA THR A 369 -12.92 6.11 0.76
C THR A 369 -12.40 7.42 0.20
N LEU A 370 -11.15 7.42 -0.30
CA LEU A 370 -10.47 8.60 -0.86
C LEU A 370 -11.10 9.10 -2.15
N ASN A 371 -11.96 8.32 -2.79
CA ASN A 371 -12.64 8.70 -4.04
C ASN A 371 -14.17 8.79 -3.87
N GLN A 372 -14.70 8.85 -2.64
CA GLN A 372 -16.10 9.19 -2.43
C GLN A 372 -16.40 10.62 -2.89
N PRO A 373 -17.64 10.97 -3.31
CA PRO A 373 -17.99 12.34 -3.65
C PRO A 373 -17.59 13.35 -2.57
N LEU A 374 -17.19 14.54 -3.01
CA LEU A 374 -16.74 15.59 -2.11
C LEU A 374 -17.88 16.06 -1.21
N VAL A 375 -17.64 16.02 0.10
CA VAL A 375 -18.56 16.54 1.11
C VAL A 375 -18.11 17.95 1.49
N PRO A 376 -19.02 18.95 1.51
CA PRO A 376 -18.69 20.28 2.01
C PRO A 376 -18.14 20.20 3.45
N GLY A 377 -16.93 20.71 3.68
CA GLY A 377 -16.32 20.73 5.01
C GLY A 377 -15.48 19.51 5.41
N ALA A 378 -15.21 18.56 4.50
CA ALA A 378 -14.29 17.44 4.76
C ALA A 378 -12.81 17.86 4.77
N SER A 379 -11.96 17.10 5.48
CA SER A 379 -10.50 17.33 5.59
C SER A 379 -9.76 17.18 4.26
N GLY A 380 -8.55 17.75 4.18
CA GLY A 380 -7.76 17.73 2.95
C GLY A 380 -7.42 16.35 2.40
N LEU A 381 -7.04 15.41 3.25
CA LEU A 381 -6.78 14.04 2.81
C LEU A 381 -8.05 13.31 2.34
N GLY A 382 -9.25 13.80 2.70
CA GLY A 382 -10.50 13.09 2.48
C GLY A 382 -10.62 11.79 3.28
N LEU A 383 -9.85 11.69 4.37
CA LEU A 383 -9.73 10.53 5.24
C LEU A 383 -9.59 11.00 6.68
N THR A 384 -10.44 10.48 7.58
CA THR A 384 -10.28 10.65 9.04
C THR A 384 -9.51 9.49 9.67
N LYS A 385 -9.09 9.63 10.93
CA LYS A 385 -8.48 8.52 11.67
C LYS A 385 -9.43 7.32 11.84
N ASP A 386 -10.73 7.56 11.98
CA ASP A 386 -11.73 6.49 12.09
C ASP A 386 -11.93 5.77 10.75
N ASP A 387 -11.90 6.51 9.64
CA ASP A 387 -11.91 5.92 8.30
C ASP A 387 -10.66 5.07 8.07
N LEU A 388 -9.49 5.55 8.51
CA LEU A 388 -8.23 4.83 8.42
C LEU A 388 -8.28 3.49 9.18
N VAL A 389 -8.80 3.50 10.41
CA VAL A 389 -9.02 2.26 11.20
C VAL A 389 -9.92 1.29 10.45
N THR A 390 -11.04 1.79 9.91
CA THR A 390 -12.00 0.98 9.15
C THR A 390 -11.38 0.39 7.88
N ALA A 391 -10.65 1.20 7.12
CA ALA A 391 -10.02 0.76 5.88
C ALA A 391 -8.90 -0.27 6.11
N CYS A 392 -8.17 -0.15 7.22
CA CYS A 392 -7.11 -1.08 7.61
C CYS A 392 -7.63 -2.36 8.30
N GLN A 393 -8.92 -2.48 8.56
CA GLN A 393 -9.51 -3.62 9.27
C GLN A 393 -9.10 -4.99 8.69
N PRO A 394 -9.11 -5.23 7.36
CA PRO A 394 -8.71 -6.53 6.80
C PRO A 394 -7.29 -6.98 7.18
N MET A 395 -6.34 -6.04 7.24
CA MET A 395 -4.96 -6.31 7.65
C MET A 395 -4.83 -6.48 9.17
N ASN A 396 -5.57 -5.70 9.95
CA ASN A 396 -5.64 -5.84 11.40
C ASN A 396 -6.24 -7.19 11.82
N ASP A 397 -7.30 -7.62 11.13
CA ASP A 397 -7.95 -8.92 11.33
C ASP A 397 -7.00 -10.05 10.99
N TRP A 398 -6.33 -9.98 9.84
CA TRP A 398 -5.31 -10.96 9.46
C TRP A 398 -4.20 -11.08 10.51
N ALA A 399 -3.63 -9.95 10.94
CA ALA A 399 -2.56 -9.93 11.93
C ALA A 399 -3.00 -10.46 13.31
N THR A 400 -4.28 -10.29 13.65
CA THR A 400 -4.87 -10.87 14.85
C THR A 400 -5.04 -12.37 14.69
N GLN A 401 -5.71 -12.81 13.62
CA GLN A 401 -6.09 -14.21 13.37
C GLN A 401 -4.89 -15.14 13.25
N ILE A 402 -3.79 -14.70 12.64
CA ILE A 402 -2.59 -15.54 12.46
C ILE A 402 -1.91 -15.90 13.79
N THR A 403 -2.26 -15.21 14.89
CA THR A 403 -1.69 -15.46 16.22
C THR A 403 -2.67 -16.02 17.24
N THR A 404 -3.96 -16.14 16.87
CA THR A 404 -5.01 -16.72 17.71
C THR A 404 -5.29 -18.19 17.39
N LEU A 405 -4.27 -18.93 16.96
CA LEU A 405 -4.34 -20.40 16.95
C LEU A 405 -4.71 -20.87 18.37
N ASP A 406 -5.91 -21.44 18.49
CA ASP A 406 -6.41 -21.99 19.74
C ASP A 406 -5.70 -23.33 20.02
N TYR A 407 -4.49 -23.23 20.58
CA TYR A 407 -3.67 -24.37 20.97
C TYR A 407 -4.38 -25.27 21.98
N GLU A 408 -5.34 -24.74 22.74
CA GLU A 408 -6.13 -25.53 23.68
C GLU A 408 -7.15 -26.39 22.95
N THR A 409 -7.93 -25.83 22.02
CA THR A 409 -8.82 -26.59 21.13
C THR A 409 -8.05 -27.61 20.30
N VAL A 410 -6.87 -27.23 19.78
CA VAL A 410 -5.99 -28.16 19.05
C VAL A 410 -5.60 -29.33 19.96
N VAL A 411 -5.10 -29.07 21.16
CA VAL A 411 -4.71 -30.11 22.12
C VAL A 411 -5.90 -31.00 22.50
N GLN A 412 -7.06 -30.43 22.79
CA GLN A 412 -8.28 -31.19 23.08
C GLN A 412 -8.75 -32.06 21.90
N SER A 413 -8.40 -31.67 20.67
CA SER A 413 -8.79 -32.40 19.46
C SER A 413 -7.80 -33.49 19.04
N VAL A 414 -6.59 -33.53 19.62
CA VAL A 414 -5.47 -34.33 19.09
C VAL A 414 -4.63 -35.04 20.15
N ALA A 415 -4.64 -34.58 21.40
CA ALA A 415 -4.04 -35.30 22.51
C ALA A 415 -4.99 -36.45 22.90
N PRO A 416 -4.49 -37.69 23.04
CA PRO A 416 -5.29 -38.76 23.62
C PRO A 416 -5.79 -38.37 25.02
N ASP A 417 -6.99 -38.81 25.40
CA ASP A 417 -7.60 -38.50 26.71
C ASP A 417 -6.64 -38.78 27.87
N TRP A 418 -5.86 -39.87 27.79
CA TRP A 418 -4.89 -40.23 28.81
C TRP A 418 -3.74 -39.23 28.96
N LEU A 419 -3.36 -38.49 27.91
CA LEU A 419 -2.33 -37.46 27.95
C LEU A 419 -2.85 -36.21 28.68
N ILE A 420 -4.14 -35.89 28.48
CA ILE A 420 -4.85 -34.82 29.22
C ILE A 420 -5.01 -35.22 30.69
N ASP A 421 -5.39 -36.47 30.96
CA ASP A 421 -5.50 -37.01 32.31
C ASP A 421 -4.14 -37.01 33.03
N LEU A 422 -3.07 -37.34 32.31
CA LEU A 422 -1.71 -37.28 32.83
C LEU A 422 -1.30 -35.84 33.16
N GLN A 423 -1.59 -34.88 32.29
CA GLN A 423 -1.36 -33.47 32.56
C GLN A 423 -2.07 -33.03 33.85
N ASN A 424 -3.33 -33.43 34.02
CA ASN A 424 -4.13 -33.15 35.20
C ASN A 424 -3.56 -33.83 36.46
N ALA A 425 -3.12 -35.08 36.35
CA ALA A 425 -2.49 -35.83 37.43
C ALA A 425 -1.14 -35.21 37.85
N MET A 426 -0.31 -34.82 36.90
CA MET A 426 0.96 -34.12 37.15
C MET A 426 0.71 -32.78 37.85
N LYS A 427 -0.29 -32.02 37.39
CA LYS A 427 -0.68 -30.75 38.02
C LYS A 427 -1.16 -30.96 39.47
N ALA A 428 -1.87 -32.03 39.75
CA ALA A 428 -2.33 -32.39 41.10
C ALA A 428 -1.18 -32.69 42.07
N VAL A 429 -0.01 -33.10 41.57
CA VAL A 429 1.20 -33.35 42.39
C VAL A 429 2.23 -32.22 42.29
N GLY A 430 1.83 -31.04 41.80
CA GLY A 430 2.67 -29.83 41.73
C GLY A 430 3.61 -29.76 40.52
N ILE A 431 3.48 -30.68 39.55
CA ILE A 431 4.27 -30.68 38.31
C ILE A 431 3.46 -29.95 37.22
N ASN A 432 3.90 -28.76 36.83
CA ASN A 432 3.19 -27.94 35.85
C ASN A 432 3.71 -28.19 34.43
N VAL A 433 3.19 -29.22 33.77
CA VAL A 433 3.38 -29.47 32.34
C VAL A 433 2.13 -29.00 31.59
N SER A 434 2.32 -28.33 30.46
CA SER A 434 1.23 -27.86 29.60
C SER A 434 1.47 -28.37 28.17
N ILE A 435 0.59 -29.24 27.69
CA ILE A 435 0.64 -29.78 26.33
C ILE A 435 0.42 -28.64 25.32
N SER A 436 -0.47 -27.71 25.61
CA SER A 436 -0.68 -26.53 24.73
C SER A 436 0.58 -25.67 24.66
N SER A 437 1.35 -25.56 25.75
CA SER A 437 2.67 -24.90 25.74
C SER A 437 3.68 -25.68 24.90
N ILE A 438 3.67 -27.01 24.91
CA ILE A 438 4.56 -27.84 24.08
C ILE A 438 4.23 -27.67 22.58
N VAL A 439 2.95 -27.68 22.21
CA VAL A 439 2.52 -27.39 20.83
C VAL A 439 2.89 -25.96 20.44
N LYS A 440 2.68 -25.00 21.34
CA LYS A 440 3.08 -23.60 21.12
C LYS A 440 4.57 -23.47 20.83
N VAL A 441 5.45 -24.20 21.52
CA VAL A 441 6.91 -24.18 21.27
C VAL A 441 7.26 -24.64 19.85
N LEU A 442 6.47 -25.52 19.22
CA LEU A 442 6.70 -25.94 17.84
C LEU A 442 6.37 -24.84 16.83
N PHE A 443 5.22 -24.17 17.00
CA PHE A 443 4.71 -23.21 16.01
C PHE A 443 5.11 -21.77 16.29
N GLN A 444 5.37 -21.36 17.53
CA GLN A 444 5.76 -19.98 17.86
C GLN A 444 7.00 -19.48 17.13
N PRO A 445 8.06 -20.29 16.94
CA PRO A 445 9.23 -19.87 16.17
C PRO A 445 8.88 -19.47 14.73
N VAL A 446 7.75 -19.95 14.18
CA VAL A 446 7.24 -19.54 12.87
C VAL A 446 6.23 -18.41 13.03
N VAL A 447 5.24 -18.53 13.91
CA VAL A 447 4.14 -17.55 14.10
C VAL A 447 4.61 -16.19 14.61
N GLN A 448 5.56 -16.17 15.56
CA GLN A 448 5.97 -14.94 16.22
C GLN A 448 6.75 -14.01 15.27
N PRO A 449 7.73 -14.49 14.49
CA PRO A 449 8.34 -13.69 13.42
C PRO A 449 7.35 -13.14 12.39
N ILE A 450 6.31 -13.92 12.03
CA ILE A 450 5.27 -13.50 11.08
C ILE A 450 4.56 -12.26 11.61
N LYS A 451 4.06 -12.36 12.84
CA LYS A 451 3.38 -11.25 13.51
C LYS A 451 4.32 -10.07 13.62
N ASP A 452 5.47 -10.26 14.26
CA ASP A 452 6.29 -9.11 14.66
C ASP A 452 6.89 -8.40 13.46
N GLY A 453 7.34 -9.13 12.43
CA GLY A 453 7.91 -8.54 11.23
C GLY A 453 6.86 -7.78 10.41
N ILE A 454 5.79 -8.45 9.99
CA ILE A 454 4.79 -7.86 9.10
C ILE A 454 3.95 -6.81 9.84
N LYS A 455 3.52 -7.09 11.07
CA LYS A 455 2.74 -6.11 11.85
C LYS A 455 3.54 -4.86 12.12
N THR A 456 4.78 -4.97 12.61
CA THR A 456 5.58 -3.78 12.96
C THR A 456 5.93 -2.95 11.73
N TYR A 457 6.51 -3.58 10.70
CA TYR A 457 7.13 -2.85 9.58
C TYR A 457 6.18 -2.55 8.42
N VAL A 458 5.01 -3.20 8.35
CA VAL A 458 4.05 -3.00 7.24
C VAL A 458 2.74 -2.41 7.73
N ILE A 459 2.16 -2.91 8.83
CA ILE A 459 0.82 -2.47 9.28
C ILE A 459 0.91 -1.28 10.24
N ASP A 460 1.74 -1.38 11.28
CA ASP A 460 1.79 -0.39 12.36
C ASP A 460 2.50 0.88 11.92
N GLN A 461 3.67 0.76 11.28
CA GLN A 461 4.34 1.91 10.65
C GLN A 461 3.41 2.67 9.72
N ALA A 462 2.48 1.94 9.09
CA ALA A 462 1.58 2.52 8.14
C ALA A 462 0.46 3.35 8.71
N GLN A 463 -0.18 2.81 9.74
CA GLN A 463 -1.17 3.55 10.50
C GLN A 463 -0.52 4.74 11.23
N VAL A 464 0.71 4.59 11.71
CA VAL A 464 1.46 5.69 12.34
C VAL A 464 1.75 6.82 11.35
N TYR A 465 2.26 6.49 10.16
CA TYR A 465 2.57 7.50 9.14
C TYR A 465 1.32 8.28 8.73
N LEU A 466 0.24 7.59 8.34
CA LEU A 466 -0.98 8.26 7.90
C LEU A 466 -1.71 8.97 9.04
N GLY A 467 -1.67 8.44 10.26
CA GLY A 467 -2.17 9.12 11.44
C GLY A 467 -1.43 10.44 11.69
N GLY A 468 -0.10 10.45 11.55
CA GLY A 468 0.73 11.65 11.69
C GLY A 468 0.51 12.66 10.56
N LEU A 469 0.29 12.20 9.32
CA LEU A 469 -0.05 13.05 8.19
C LEU A 469 -1.41 13.73 8.38
N ILE A 470 -2.41 12.99 8.88
CA ILE A 470 -3.73 13.56 9.22
C ILE A 470 -3.57 14.66 10.27
N ASP A 471 -2.80 14.42 11.34
CA ASP A 471 -2.55 15.42 12.38
C ASP A 471 -1.87 16.68 11.83
N ALA A 472 -0.88 16.51 10.95
CA ALA A 472 -0.18 17.63 10.33
C ALA A 472 -1.10 18.46 9.42
N LEU A 473 -1.96 17.80 8.63
CA LEU A 473 -2.96 18.47 7.80
C LEU A 473 -3.95 19.26 8.66
N GLU A 474 -4.54 18.64 9.68
CA GLU A 474 -5.49 19.32 10.58
C GLU A 474 -4.89 20.57 11.24
N GLN A 475 -3.58 20.56 11.49
CA GLN A 475 -2.88 21.68 12.10
C GLN A 475 -2.57 22.82 11.12
N ASP A 476 -2.07 22.49 9.93
CA ASP A 476 -1.39 23.45 9.06
C ASP A 476 -2.21 23.84 7.81
N GLU A 477 -3.26 23.07 7.47
CA GLU A 477 -4.06 23.21 6.24
C GLU A 477 -4.53 24.65 5.96
N MET A 478 -5.18 25.28 6.94
CA MET A 478 -5.72 26.64 6.77
C MET A 478 -4.63 27.68 6.46
N GLY A 479 -3.47 27.58 7.14
CA GLY A 479 -2.36 28.50 6.91
C GLY A 479 -1.74 28.33 5.53
N VAL A 480 -1.64 27.09 5.07
CA VAL A 480 -1.13 26.76 3.74
C VAL A 480 -2.12 27.15 2.63
N GLU A 481 -3.43 26.98 2.84
CA GLU A 481 -4.47 27.45 1.91
C GLU A 481 -4.39 28.96 1.69
N ASP A 482 -4.25 29.74 2.77
CA ASP A 482 -4.15 31.20 2.69
C ASP A 482 -2.90 31.63 1.91
N GLU A 483 -1.77 30.96 2.13
CA GLU A 483 -0.54 31.19 1.37
C GLU A 483 -0.74 30.89 -0.12
N PHE A 484 -1.35 29.75 -0.43
CA PHE A 484 -1.61 29.31 -1.79
C PHE A 484 -2.57 30.26 -2.53
N ALA A 485 -3.63 30.70 -1.87
CA ALA A 485 -4.57 31.69 -2.40
C ALA A 485 -3.88 33.02 -2.74
N ALA A 486 -2.96 33.48 -1.87
CA ALA A 486 -2.18 34.68 -2.14
C ALA A 486 -1.24 34.53 -3.35
N ARG A 487 -0.59 33.36 -3.50
CA ARG A 487 0.28 33.05 -4.66
C ARG A 487 -0.53 32.98 -5.96
N LEU A 488 -1.70 32.33 -5.93
CA LEU A 488 -2.62 32.27 -7.07
C LEU A 488 -3.09 33.66 -7.52
N ALA A 489 -3.49 34.51 -6.57
CA ALA A 489 -3.90 35.87 -6.87
C ALA A 489 -2.75 36.69 -7.48
N ALA A 490 -1.52 36.50 -7.01
CA ALA A 490 -0.34 37.16 -7.56
C ALA A 490 0.04 36.66 -8.97
N ALA A 491 -0.27 35.40 -9.28
CA ALA A 491 0.04 34.77 -10.56
C ALA A 491 -1.14 34.81 -11.57
N ALA A 492 -2.26 35.45 -11.21
CA ALA A 492 -3.46 35.50 -12.02
C ALA A 492 -3.19 36.16 -13.40
N PRO A 493 -3.62 35.53 -14.51
CA PRO A 493 -3.50 36.11 -15.84
C PRO A 493 -4.15 37.50 -15.97
N PRO A 494 -3.58 38.41 -16.77
CA PRO A 494 -4.22 39.68 -17.10
C PRO A 494 -5.60 39.43 -17.75
N GLY A 495 -6.64 40.13 -17.26
CA GLY A 495 -8.00 40.06 -17.82
C GLY A 495 -8.99 39.23 -17.01
N LEU A 496 -8.54 38.49 -15.99
CA LEU A 496 -9.44 37.92 -14.98
C LEU A 496 -9.97 38.99 -14.01
N GLY A 497 -11.16 38.78 -13.45
CA GLY A 497 -11.71 39.67 -12.44
C GLY A 497 -10.81 39.76 -11.21
N SER A 498 -10.86 40.87 -10.45
CA SER A 498 -9.95 41.14 -9.32
C SER A 498 -10.06 40.17 -8.12
N LYS A 499 -10.92 39.16 -8.21
CA LYS A 499 -11.14 38.10 -7.21
C LYS A 499 -11.07 36.70 -7.84
N GLN A 500 -10.65 36.61 -9.09
CA GLN A 500 -10.57 35.36 -9.84
C GLN A 500 -9.11 35.00 -10.08
N ASP A 501 -8.86 33.70 -10.07
CA ASP A 501 -7.58 33.10 -10.43
C ASP A 501 -7.76 32.06 -11.55
N SER A 502 -6.66 31.46 -12.01
CA SER A 502 -6.69 30.47 -13.10
C SER A 502 -7.52 29.22 -12.75
N LEU A 503 -7.60 28.84 -11.47
CA LEU A 503 -8.33 27.65 -11.05
C LEU A 503 -9.84 27.90 -11.02
N ASP A 504 -10.32 29.15 -10.90
CA ASP A 504 -11.74 29.49 -11.11
C ASP A 504 -12.24 29.16 -12.53
N HIS A 505 -11.30 28.97 -13.46
CA HIS A 505 -11.52 28.56 -14.84
C HIS A 505 -10.78 27.25 -15.17
N PHE A 506 -10.62 26.37 -14.17
CA PHE A 506 -9.83 25.14 -14.27
C PHE A 506 -9.98 24.38 -15.59
N PHE A 507 -11.21 24.17 -16.09
CA PHE A 507 -11.43 23.41 -17.33
C PHE A 507 -10.99 24.13 -18.62
N ASP A 508 -10.83 25.45 -18.56
CA ASP A 508 -10.32 26.30 -19.64
C ASP A 508 -8.86 26.72 -19.40
N ALA A 509 -8.30 26.35 -18.25
CA ALA A 509 -6.94 26.66 -17.86
C ALA A 509 -5.92 25.70 -18.50
N GLY A 510 -4.70 26.19 -18.68
CA GLY A 510 -3.59 25.42 -19.22
C GLY A 510 -3.28 24.16 -18.41
N LEU A 511 -3.47 24.18 -17.09
CA LEU A 511 -3.28 23.04 -16.22
C LEU A 511 -4.12 21.83 -16.67
N PHE A 512 -5.44 22.01 -16.84
CA PHE A 512 -6.32 20.94 -17.31
C PHE A 512 -6.04 20.59 -18.78
N LEU A 513 -5.87 21.61 -19.62
CA LEU A 513 -5.67 21.46 -21.06
C LEU A 513 -4.41 20.64 -21.38
N HIS A 514 -3.28 21.00 -20.78
CA HIS A 514 -2.02 20.30 -20.95
C HIS A 514 -2.10 18.87 -20.41
N SER A 515 -2.74 18.67 -19.25
CA SER A 515 -2.96 17.35 -18.66
C SER A 515 -3.79 16.44 -19.57
N PHE A 516 -4.88 16.96 -20.15
CA PHE A 516 -5.70 16.25 -21.13
C PHE A 516 -4.91 15.88 -22.38
N ASN A 517 -4.18 16.84 -22.95
CA ASN A 517 -3.44 16.66 -24.20
C ASN A 517 -2.29 15.67 -24.04
N ILE A 518 -1.49 15.78 -22.98
CA ILE A 518 -0.37 14.87 -22.77
C ILE A 518 -0.88 13.44 -22.52
N ALA A 519 -1.93 13.25 -21.71
CA ALA A 519 -2.52 11.93 -21.50
C ALA A 519 -3.01 11.31 -22.81
N ALA A 520 -3.74 12.08 -23.64
CA ALA A 520 -4.19 11.62 -24.95
C ALA A 520 -3.03 11.24 -25.86
N ALA A 521 -1.98 12.07 -25.91
CA ALA A 521 -0.79 11.82 -26.70
C ALA A 521 -0.03 10.58 -26.21
N THR A 522 0.10 10.39 -24.90
CA THR A 522 0.72 9.21 -24.29
C THR A 522 0.04 7.93 -24.79
N PHE A 523 -1.29 7.86 -24.86
CA PHE A 523 -1.97 6.65 -25.37
C PHE A 523 -1.73 6.36 -26.85
N ALA A 524 -1.35 7.37 -27.64
CA ALA A 524 -0.94 7.16 -29.02
C ALA A 524 0.52 6.67 -29.10
N ASP A 525 1.39 7.15 -28.19
CA ASP A 525 2.78 6.72 -28.08
C ASP A 525 3.33 6.93 -26.66
N HIS A 526 3.49 5.85 -25.90
CA HIS A 526 3.95 5.89 -24.51
C HIS A 526 5.35 6.52 -24.35
N ARG A 527 6.15 6.56 -25.43
CA ARG A 527 7.51 7.14 -25.39
C ARG A 527 7.48 8.64 -25.19
N LEU A 528 6.35 9.31 -25.44
CA LEU A 528 6.23 10.77 -25.39
C LEU A 528 6.51 11.37 -24.01
N VAL A 529 6.21 10.62 -22.97
CA VAL A 529 6.41 10.99 -21.56
C VAL A 529 7.74 10.50 -21.00
N LEU A 530 8.50 9.73 -21.78
CA LEU A 530 9.84 9.32 -21.39
C LEU A 530 10.82 10.50 -21.53
N PRO A 531 11.81 10.61 -20.62
CA PRO A 531 12.86 11.60 -20.71
C PRO A 531 13.75 11.38 -21.95
N VAL A 532 14.26 12.47 -22.53
CA VAL A 532 15.24 12.43 -23.63
C VAL A 532 16.67 12.52 -23.11
N GLY A 533 17.51 11.53 -23.43
CA GLY A 533 18.96 11.57 -23.22
C GLY A 533 19.46 10.72 -22.05
N ASN A 534 20.67 11.05 -21.55
CA ASN A 534 21.35 10.40 -20.42
C ASN A 534 21.43 11.33 -19.17
N ASP A 535 20.57 12.34 -19.07
CA ASP A 535 20.56 13.27 -17.93
C ASP A 535 20.20 12.52 -16.63
N PRO A 536 21.09 12.47 -15.63
CA PRO A 536 20.83 11.77 -14.37
C PRO A 536 19.60 12.28 -13.61
N VAL A 537 19.25 13.56 -13.77
CA VAL A 537 18.05 14.16 -13.16
C VAL A 537 16.80 13.72 -13.90
N GLY A 538 16.87 13.70 -15.25
CA GLY A 538 15.79 13.22 -16.10
C GLY A 538 15.60 11.70 -16.09
N ILE A 539 16.53 10.92 -15.54
CA ILE A 539 16.51 9.43 -15.60
C ILE A 539 16.47 8.79 -14.20
N GLY A 540 16.75 9.57 -13.15
CA GLY A 540 16.68 9.09 -11.77
C GLY A 540 15.27 9.14 -11.17
N PRO A 541 15.13 8.85 -9.87
CA PRO A 541 13.88 8.99 -9.11
C PRO A 541 13.34 10.43 -9.14
N ALA A 542 14.23 11.40 -9.37
CA ALA A 542 13.92 12.82 -9.56
C ALA A 542 13.35 13.17 -10.95
N SER A 543 13.25 12.22 -11.88
CA SER A 543 12.67 12.44 -13.22
C SER A 543 11.18 12.78 -13.18
N PHE A 544 10.52 12.43 -12.08
CA PHE A 544 9.16 12.81 -11.74
C PHE A 544 9.07 13.94 -10.68
N ASP A 545 10.23 14.39 -10.18
CA ASP A 545 10.40 15.56 -9.31
C ASP A 545 10.40 16.91 -10.10
N SER A 546 9.96 16.82 -11.34
CA SER A 546 8.98 17.68 -12.05
C SER A 546 8.99 19.20 -11.90
N SER A 547 10.06 19.82 -11.44
CA SER A 547 10.24 21.28 -11.59
C SER A 547 10.41 21.68 -13.08
N HIS A 548 10.66 20.71 -13.96
CA HIS A 548 10.96 20.89 -15.39
C HIS A 548 10.42 19.77 -16.31
N THR A 549 9.49 18.91 -15.86
CA THR A 549 9.05 17.69 -16.60
C THR A 549 8.62 17.96 -18.03
N PRO A 550 7.75 18.96 -18.30
CA PRO A 550 7.30 19.21 -19.66
C PRO A 550 8.48 19.47 -20.61
N ALA A 551 9.52 20.17 -20.15
CA ALA A 551 10.71 20.49 -20.93
C ALA A 551 11.65 19.30 -21.16
N TRP A 552 11.53 18.22 -20.38
CA TRP A 552 12.40 17.03 -20.45
C TRP A 552 11.77 15.84 -21.17
N MET A 553 10.44 15.81 -21.23
CA MET A 553 9.67 14.86 -22.04
C MET A 553 9.94 15.03 -23.53
N GLN A 554 9.83 13.94 -24.30
CA GLN A 554 9.89 14.02 -25.76
C GLN A 554 8.86 15.03 -26.30
N ALA A 555 7.67 15.06 -25.69
CA ALA A 555 6.59 15.98 -26.04
C ALA A 555 6.98 17.46 -25.98
N GLY A 556 7.76 17.90 -24.99
CA GLY A 556 8.21 19.30 -24.91
C GLY A 556 9.56 19.57 -25.58
N ARG A 557 10.35 18.55 -25.89
CA ARG A 557 11.61 18.68 -26.65
C ARG A 557 11.41 18.79 -28.15
N CYS A 558 10.38 18.14 -28.70
CA CYS A 558 10.11 18.16 -30.14
C CYS A 558 9.18 19.33 -30.48
N ASP A 559 9.67 20.33 -31.20
CA ASP A 559 8.93 21.57 -31.50
C ASP A 559 7.51 21.33 -32.05
N TYR A 560 7.37 20.41 -33.01
CA TYR A 560 6.09 20.10 -33.65
C TYR A 560 5.09 19.40 -32.71
N LEU A 561 5.57 18.68 -31.69
CA LEU A 561 4.71 18.07 -30.66
C LEU A 561 4.40 19.09 -29.57
N ARG A 562 5.38 19.91 -29.19
CA ARG A 562 5.27 20.90 -28.13
C ARG A 562 4.15 21.89 -28.42
N GLU A 563 4.08 22.43 -29.63
CA GLU A 563 3.04 23.39 -30.01
C GLU A 563 1.63 22.77 -30.03
N ALA A 564 1.53 21.48 -30.39
CA ALA A 564 0.25 20.77 -30.42
C ALA A 564 -0.24 20.36 -29.02
N ILE A 565 0.67 19.90 -28.16
CA ILE A 565 0.36 19.36 -26.82
C ILE A 565 0.29 20.48 -25.77
N PHE A 566 1.20 21.47 -25.86
CA PHE A 566 1.35 22.59 -24.92
C PHE A 566 1.17 23.96 -25.59
N PRO A 567 -0.03 24.24 -26.15
CA PRO A 567 -0.26 25.46 -26.96
C PRO A 567 -0.18 26.76 -26.15
N LEU A 568 -0.25 26.70 -24.82
CA LEU A 568 -0.09 27.86 -23.93
C LEU A 568 1.33 28.01 -23.39
N GLY A 569 2.26 27.14 -23.82
CA GLY A 569 3.63 27.09 -23.34
C GLY A 569 3.87 25.99 -22.30
N ILE A 570 5.12 25.58 -22.18
CA ILE A 570 5.56 24.47 -21.32
C ILE A 570 5.98 24.89 -19.90
N ASP A 571 5.97 26.19 -19.62
CA ASP A 571 6.32 26.73 -18.31
C ASP A 571 5.08 26.88 -17.41
N VAL A 572 5.29 27.29 -16.15
CA VAL A 572 4.18 27.44 -15.20
C VAL A 572 3.18 28.51 -15.62
N ARG A 573 3.59 29.52 -16.39
CA ARG A 573 2.67 30.55 -16.91
C ARG A 573 1.73 29.94 -17.93
N GLY A 574 2.21 28.97 -18.73
CA GLY A 574 1.36 28.18 -19.60
C GLY A 574 0.29 27.40 -18.82
N ALA A 575 0.67 26.73 -17.73
CA ALA A 575 -0.28 26.02 -16.87
C ALA A 575 -1.31 26.96 -16.18
N LEU A 576 -0.89 28.17 -15.81
CA LEU A 576 -1.71 29.20 -15.18
C LEU A 576 -2.54 30.05 -16.16
N SER A 577 -2.36 29.88 -17.46
CA SER A 577 -3.10 30.65 -18.47
C SER A 577 -4.55 30.19 -18.59
N VAL A 578 -5.47 31.09 -18.92
CA VAL A 578 -6.89 30.83 -19.19
C VAL A 578 -7.21 31.26 -20.62
N ARG A 579 -8.02 30.49 -21.35
CA ARG A 579 -8.42 30.80 -22.73
C ARG A 579 -9.72 31.57 -22.86
#